data_AF-A0A534VJD5-F1
#
_entry.id   AF-A0A534VJD5-F1
#
_cell.length_a   1.000
_cell.length_b   1.000
_cell.length_c   1.000
_cell.angle_alpha   90.00
_cell.angle_beta   90.00
_cell.angle_gamma   90.00
#
_symmetry.space_group_name_H-M   'P 1'
#
loop_
_entity.id
_entity.type
_entity.pdbx_description
1 polymer ?
#
loop_
_entity_poly.entity_id
_entity_poly.type
_entity_poly.pdbx_seq_one_letter_code
_entity_poly.pdbx_strand_id
1 'polypeptide(L)'
;MARKWLTPAEAARRLRVSESTIWRFLRREQLTSVKVGGRRRIPAGAIGRVARSVRPVGARDIAPLTLDNALFALAGSFRSDGKGPGSADKHRYLGAKP
;
A
#
# COMPACT_ATOMS: atom_id res chain seq x y z
N MET A 1 -6.91 30.48 10.05
CA MET A 1 -6.46 29.70 8.87
C MET A 1 -7.64 28.92 8.30
N ALA A 2 -8.00 29.13 7.03
CA ALA A 2 -9.13 28.43 6.41
C ALA A 2 -8.89 26.91 6.42
N ARG A 3 -9.83 26.16 7.01
CA ARG A 3 -9.80 24.69 7.04
C ARG A 3 -10.01 24.20 5.61
N LYS A 4 -8.92 23.98 4.86
CA LYS A 4 -9.00 23.50 3.48
C LYS A 4 -9.47 22.06 3.48
N TRP A 5 -10.68 21.84 3.00
CA TRP A 5 -11.29 20.52 2.80
C TRP A 5 -11.01 20.05 1.39
N LEU A 6 -10.62 18.80 1.24
CA LEU A 6 -10.35 18.16 -0.03
C LEU A 6 -11.43 17.13 -0.35
N THR A 7 -11.78 17.01 -1.62
CA THR A 7 -12.53 15.87 -2.14
C THR A 7 -11.64 14.63 -2.22
N PRO A 8 -12.20 13.41 -2.31
CA PRO A 8 -11.42 12.20 -2.57
C PRO A 8 -10.53 12.31 -3.82
N ALA A 9 -11.05 12.87 -4.91
CA ALA A 9 -10.29 13.11 -6.14
C ALA A 9 -9.13 14.12 -5.95
N GLU A 10 -9.32 15.19 -5.18
CA GLU A 10 -8.24 16.13 -4.86
C GLU A 10 -7.18 15.51 -3.97
N ALA A 11 -7.59 14.70 -2.99
CA ALA A 11 -6.67 13.94 -2.15
C ALA A 11 -5.84 12.94 -2.98
N ALA A 12 -6.48 12.26 -3.94
CA ALA A 12 -5.83 11.33 -4.86
C ALA A 12 -4.72 12.02 -5.68
N ARG A 13 -5.03 13.17 -6.29
CA ARG A 13 -4.04 13.99 -7.02
C ARG A 13 -2.89 14.43 -6.13
N ARG A 14 -3.19 14.87 -4.90
CA ARG A 14 -2.18 15.37 -3.96
C ARG A 14 -1.24 14.26 -3.47
N LEU A 15 -1.76 13.05 -3.31
CA LEU A 15 -0.99 11.86 -2.90
C LEU A 15 -0.39 11.08 -4.08
N ARG A 16 -0.66 11.49 -5.34
CA ARG A 16 -0.28 10.78 -6.57
C ARG A 16 -0.71 9.30 -6.56
N VAL A 17 -1.94 9.05 -6.12
CA VAL A 17 -2.55 7.71 -6.10
C VAL A 17 -3.88 7.71 -6.84
N SER A 18 -4.40 6.52 -7.11
CA SER A 18 -5.76 6.36 -7.64
C SER A 18 -6.82 6.76 -6.60
N GLU A 19 -7.98 7.20 -7.07
CA GLU A 19 -9.11 7.53 -6.17
C GLU A 19 -9.59 6.31 -5.37
N SER A 20 -9.55 5.11 -5.97
CA SER A 20 -9.82 3.84 -5.28
C SER A 20 -8.91 3.61 -4.07
N THR A 21 -7.67 4.10 -4.12
CA THR A 21 -6.72 4.04 -2.99
C THR A 21 -7.15 4.96 -1.86
N ILE A 22 -7.66 6.16 -2.17
CA ILE A 22 -8.24 7.05 -1.16
C ILE A 22 -9.44 6.39 -0.49
N TRP A 23 -10.35 5.81 -1.27
CA TRP A 23 -11.48 5.08 -0.72
C TRP A 23 -11.05 3.91 0.16
N ARG A 24 -9.97 3.21 -0.21
CA ARG A 24 -9.37 2.16 0.63
C ARG A 24 -8.83 2.72 1.95
N PHE A 25 -8.13 3.85 1.95
CA PHE A 25 -7.65 4.49 3.18
C PHE A 25 -8.80 4.94 4.08
N LEU A 26 -9.85 5.49 3.48
CA LEU A 26 -11.06 5.90 4.19
C LEU A 26 -11.81 4.72 4.82
N ARG A 27 -11.87 3.57 4.14
CA ARG A 27 -12.50 2.34 4.66
C ARG A 27 -11.67 1.69 5.78
N ARG A 28 -10.35 1.87 5.75
CA ARG A 28 -9.42 1.33 6.75
C ARG A 28 -9.09 2.32 7.86
N GLU A 29 -9.80 3.44 7.91
CA GLU A 29 -9.60 4.51 8.91
C GLU A 29 -8.18 5.11 8.93
N GLN A 30 -7.39 4.88 7.89
CA GLN A 30 -6.04 5.41 7.74
C GLN A 30 -6.03 6.91 7.39
N LEU A 31 -7.18 7.45 7.01
CA LEU A 31 -7.33 8.82 6.57
C LEU A 31 -8.63 9.41 7.15
N THR A 32 -8.49 10.49 7.92
CA THR A 32 -9.63 11.15 8.57
C THR A 32 -10.53 11.82 7.53
N SER A 33 -11.85 11.66 7.67
CA SER A 33 -12.83 12.35 6.84
C SER A 33 -14.04 12.79 7.65
N VAL A 34 -14.73 13.80 7.15
CA VAL A 34 -16.02 14.28 7.68
C VAL A 34 -17.05 14.28 6.56
N LYS A 35 -18.33 14.17 6.92
CA LYS A 35 -19.44 14.29 5.96
C LYS A 35 -19.96 15.72 6.00
N VAL A 36 -19.95 16.42 4.87
CA VAL A 36 -20.46 17.79 4.71
C VAL A 36 -21.46 17.78 3.56
N GLY A 37 -22.73 18.10 3.84
CA GLY A 37 -23.79 18.10 2.82
C GLY A 37 -23.92 16.76 2.09
N GLY A 38 -23.86 15.64 2.81
CA GLY A 38 -23.92 14.31 2.22
C GLY A 38 -22.62 13.79 1.60
N ARG A 39 -21.63 14.66 1.35
CA ARG A 39 -20.38 14.32 0.65
C ARG A 39 -19.23 14.16 1.64
N ARG A 40 -18.34 13.20 1.40
CA ARG A 40 -17.11 13.09 2.19
C ARG A 40 -16.12 14.21 1.84
N ARG A 41 -15.47 14.71 2.88
CA ARG A 41 -14.45 15.76 2.84
C ARG A 41 -13.28 15.37 3.73
N ILE A 42 -12.08 15.62 3.25
CA ILE A 42 -10.82 15.26 3.89
C ILE A 42 -10.15 16.55 4.36
N PRO A 43 -9.80 16.71 5.64
CA PRO A 43 -9.02 17.86 6.08
C PRO A 43 -7.63 17.82 5.42
N ALA A 44 -7.16 18.94 4.86
CA ALA A 44 -5.85 18.99 4.21
C ALA A 44 -4.69 18.56 5.12
N GLY A 45 -4.77 18.82 6.43
CA GLY A 45 -3.78 18.38 7.43
C GLY A 45 -3.72 16.86 7.60
N ALA A 46 -4.79 16.12 7.29
CA ALA A 46 -4.80 14.66 7.35
C ALA A 46 -3.97 14.01 6.23
N ILE A 47 -3.81 14.70 5.09
CA ILE A 47 -3.04 14.20 3.94
C ILE A 47 -1.56 14.04 4.29
N GLY A 48 -0.98 14.99 5.03
CA GLY A 48 0.45 14.99 5.35
C GLY A 48 0.89 13.74 6.14
N ARG A 49 0.02 13.25 7.03
CA ARG A 49 0.27 12.02 7.81
C ARG A 49 0.34 10.78 6.92
N VAL A 50 -0.58 10.66 5.96
CA VAL A 50 -0.63 9.54 5.02
C VAL A 50 0.45 9.64 3.94
N ALA A 51 0.81 10.84 3.50
CA ALA A 51 1.88 11.05 2.53
C ALA A 51 3.21 10.42 3.00
N ARG A 52 3.48 10.42 4.31
CA ARG A 52 4.67 9.80 4.90
C ARG A 52 4.67 8.28 4.77
N SER A 53 3.51 7.63 4.83
CA SER A 53 3.37 6.17 4.71
C SER A 53 3.22 5.67 3.27
N VAL A 54 2.86 6.54 2.32
CA VAL A 54 2.68 6.20 0.90
C VAL A 54 3.93 6.50 0.09
N ARG A 55 5.11 6.63 0.73
CA ARG A 55 6.36 6.84 0.00
C ARG A 55 6.52 5.69 -1.01
N PRO A 56 6.64 5.98 -2.32
CA PRO A 56 6.91 4.94 -3.30
C PRO A 56 8.27 4.30 -2.99
N VAL A 57 8.30 2.97 -2.99
CA VAL A 57 9.55 2.21 -2.90
C VAL A 57 10.30 2.43 -4.21
N GLY A 58 11.43 3.14 -4.15
CA GLY A 58 12.29 3.33 -5.31
C GLY A 58 13.19 2.11 -5.52
N ALA A 59 13.80 1.99 -6.71
CA ALA A 59 14.76 0.91 -6.98
C ALA A 59 15.89 0.82 -5.94
N ARG A 60 16.30 1.97 -5.37
CA ARG A 60 17.30 2.06 -4.30
C ARG A 60 16.83 1.53 -2.94
N ASP A 61 15.52 1.51 -2.73
CA ASP A 61 14.90 0.99 -1.51
C ASP A 61 14.67 -0.54 -1.60
N ILE A 62 14.88 -1.14 -2.78
CA ILE A 62 14.75 -2.57 -3.02
C ILE A 62 16.13 -3.19 -2.89
N ALA A 63 16.28 -4.17 -1.98
CA ALA A 63 17.52 -4.92 -1.85
C ALA A 63 17.88 -5.59 -3.20
N PRO A 64 19.17 -5.63 -3.57
CA PRO A 64 19.59 -6.30 -4.81
C PRO A 64 19.12 -7.76 -4.85
N LEU A 65 18.69 -8.20 -6.04
CA LEU A 65 18.31 -9.59 -6.29
C LEU A 65 19.57 -10.46 -6.43
N THR A 66 20.12 -10.90 -5.29
CA THR A 66 21.23 -11.85 -5.15
C THR A 66 20.73 -13.30 -5.01
N LEU A 67 21.62 -14.28 -5.19
CA LEU A 67 21.31 -15.71 -5.03
C LEU A 67 20.87 -16.09 -3.61
N ASP A 68 21.24 -15.32 -2.59
CA ASP A 68 20.83 -15.55 -1.19
C ASP A 68 19.38 -15.11 -0.92
N ASN A 69 18.66 -14.57 -1.91
CA ASN A 69 17.26 -14.21 -1.75
C ASN A 69 16.38 -15.44 -1.61
N ALA A 70 15.39 -15.37 -0.72
CA ALA A 70 14.44 -16.45 -0.48
C ALA A 70 13.63 -16.89 -1.73
N LEU A 71 13.55 -16.05 -2.75
CA LEU A 71 12.99 -16.39 -4.06
C LEU A 71 13.76 -17.53 -4.74
N PHE A 72 15.09 -17.58 -4.60
CA PHE A 72 15.90 -18.64 -5.18
C PHE A 72 15.84 -19.93 -4.38
N ALA A 73 15.66 -19.85 -3.05
CA ALA A 73 15.35 -21.02 -2.23
C ALA A 73 14.00 -21.67 -2.63
N LEU A 74 13.06 -20.86 -3.13
CA LEU A 74 11.78 -21.33 -3.66
C LEU A 74 11.93 -21.96 -5.06
N ALA A 75 12.85 -21.46 -5.89
CA ALA A 75 13.13 -21.96 -7.24
C ALA A 75 13.76 -23.36 -7.18
N GLY A 76 12.93 -24.39 -7.30
CA GLY A 76 13.32 -25.81 -7.16
C GLY A 76 12.53 -26.57 -6.09
N SER A 77 11.77 -25.87 -5.26
CA SER A 77 10.85 -26.47 -4.27
C SER A 77 9.60 -27.10 -4.88
N PHE A 78 9.32 -26.82 -6.15
CA PHE A 78 8.22 -27.42 -6.91
C PHE A 78 8.73 -28.65 -7.64
N ARG A 79 8.11 -29.79 -7.38
CA ARG A 79 8.33 -31.00 -8.16
C ARG A 79 7.42 -31.00 -9.40
N SER A 80 7.84 -31.73 -10.43
CA SER A 80 7.10 -31.85 -11.70
C SER A 80 5.70 -32.44 -11.56
N ASP A 81 5.40 -33.08 -10.42
CA ASP A 81 4.07 -33.59 -10.03
C ASP A 81 3.13 -32.48 -9.49
N GLY A 82 3.56 -31.21 -9.47
CA GLY A 82 2.80 -30.09 -8.95
C GLY A 82 2.80 -30.00 -7.42
N LYS A 83 3.52 -30.89 -6.70
CA LYS A 83 3.69 -30.78 -5.26
C LYS A 83 4.80 -29.79 -4.95
N GLY A 84 4.41 -28.69 -4.32
CA GLY A 84 5.28 -27.63 -3.86
C GLY A 84 4.50 -26.59 -3.06
N PRO A 85 5.19 -25.65 -2.42
CA PRO A 85 4.57 -24.59 -1.64
C PRO A 85 3.63 -23.72 -2.50
N GLY A 86 2.38 -23.58 -2.06
CA GLY A 86 1.35 -22.84 -2.77
C GLY A 86 1.25 -21.37 -2.35
N SER A 87 0.27 -20.66 -2.89
CA SER A 87 -0.03 -19.26 -2.53
C SER A 87 -0.27 -19.04 -1.02
N ALA A 88 -0.76 -20.07 -0.33
CA ALA A 88 -0.95 -20.05 1.12
C ALA A 88 0.38 -20.03 1.90
N ASP A 89 1.45 -20.62 1.35
CA ASP A 89 2.74 -20.77 2.03
C ASP A 89 3.67 -19.56 1.88
N LYS A 90 3.27 -18.54 1.11
CA LYS A 90 4.11 -17.37 0.81
C LYS A 90 4.71 -16.70 2.05
N HIS A 91 3.99 -16.69 3.18
CA HIS A 91 4.48 -16.06 4.42
C HIS A 91 5.61 -16.85 5.09
N ARG A 92 5.69 -18.16 4.82
CA ARG A 92 6.78 -19.03 5.28
C ARG A 92 8.08 -18.77 4.51
N TYR A 93 7.98 -18.41 3.23
CA TYR A 93 9.15 -18.27 2.35
C TYR A 93 9.56 -16.81 2.08
N LEU A 94 8.60 -15.91 1.90
CA LEU A 94 8.86 -14.50 1.57
C LEU A 94 8.93 -13.59 2.81
N GLY A 95 8.79 -14.18 4.02
CA GLY A 95 8.74 -13.45 5.27
C GLY A 95 7.41 -12.73 5.52
N ALA A 96 7.23 -12.26 6.76
CA ALA A 96 6.09 -11.42 7.13
C ALA A 96 6.21 -10.04 6.46
N LYS A 97 5.06 -9.46 6.13
CA LYS A 97 5.00 -8.10 5.60
C LYS A 97 5.49 -7.12 6.69
N PRO A 98 6.43 -6.21 6.39
CA PRO A 98 6.80 -5.15 7.34
C PRO A 98 5.60 -4.23 7.63
#